data_AF-A0A958HSS3-F1
#
_entry.id   AF-A0A958HSS3-F1
#
_cell.length_a   1.000
_cell.length_b   1.000
_cell.length_c   1.000
_cell.angle_alpha   90.00
_cell.angle_beta   90.00
_cell.angle_gamma   90.00
#
_symmetry.space_group_name_H-M   'P 1'
#
loop_
_entity.id
_entity.type
_entity.pdbx_description
1 polymer ?
#
loop_
_entity_poly.entity_id
_entity_poly.type
_entity_poly.pdbx_seq_one_letter_code
_entity_poly.pdbx_strand_id
1 'polypeptide(L)'
;MRRANIQAGLFGGAVALLLDFIALLPYVGPVIAVPLYPLAFLLTGLVTVRITSNSPSVGEAAAGGAVAGFIAAVIGGLGAMFLYPIRLNIAGGPESLVKLMSPETIQSLIERGIDPVALMDIFGGVGLGMFCCAMQLTTGIMLAALGAALYAAYRKT
;
A
#
# COMPACT_ATOMS: atom_id res chain seq x y z
N MET A 1 -19.69 -4.78 -15.70
CA MET A 1 -18.28 -4.54 -15.31
C MET A 1 -18.13 -3.50 -14.20
N ARG A 2 -18.70 -2.29 -14.30
CA ARG A 2 -18.53 -1.22 -13.28
C ARG A 2 -18.79 -1.66 -11.82
N ARG A 3 -19.86 -2.42 -11.56
CA ARG A 3 -20.18 -2.95 -10.21
C ARG A 3 -19.16 -3.99 -9.72
N ALA A 4 -18.67 -4.85 -10.61
CA ALA A 4 -17.70 -5.90 -10.27
C ALA A 4 -16.34 -5.28 -9.88
N ASN A 5 -15.88 -4.25 -10.61
CA ASN A 5 -14.63 -3.56 -10.30
C ASN A 5 -14.67 -2.88 -8.92
N ILE A 6 -15.81 -2.27 -8.57
CA ILE A 6 -16.00 -1.63 -7.27
C ILE A 6 -16.02 -2.67 -6.15
N GLN A 7 -16.77 -3.77 -6.31
CA GLN A 7 -16.83 -4.84 -5.31
C GLN A 7 -15.48 -5.52 -5.08
N ALA A 8 -14.76 -5.82 -6.16
CA ALA A 8 -13.42 -6.39 -6.06
C ALA A 8 -12.43 -5.40 -5.43
N GLY A 9 -12.48 -4.13 -5.81
CA GLY A 9 -11.65 -3.08 -5.19
C GLY A 9 -11.94 -2.89 -3.69
N LEU A 10 -13.20 -2.95 -3.27
CA LEU A 10 -13.59 -2.93 -1.86
C LEU A 10 -13.07 -4.14 -1.10
N PHE A 11 -13.16 -5.34 -1.70
CA PHE A 11 -12.59 -6.55 -1.12
C PHE A 11 -11.07 -6.42 -0.95
N GLY A 12 -10.37 -6.00 -2.01
CA GLY A 12 -8.92 -5.76 -1.97
C GLY A 12 -8.53 -4.71 -0.95
N GLY A 13 -9.30 -3.62 -0.84
CA GLY A 13 -9.09 -2.58 0.16
C GLY A 13 -9.31 -3.05 1.59
N ALA A 14 -10.33 -3.90 1.83
CA ALA A 14 -10.56 -4.50 3.14
C ALA A 14 -9.42 -5.44 3.55
N VAL A 15 -8.91 -6.25 2.61
CA VAL A 15 -7.73 -7.11 2.85
C VAL A 15 -6.49 -6.25 3.09
N ALA A 16 -6.28 -5.19 2.31
CA ALA A 16 -5.15 -4.27 2.50
C ALA A 16 -5.18 -3.61 3.88
N LEU A 17 -6.35 -3.12 4.32
CA LEU A 17 -6.53 -2.58 5.68
C LEU A 17 -6.21 -3.60 6.76
N LEU A 18 -6.69 -4.84 6.59
CA LEU A 18 -6.42 -5.91 7.55
C LEU A 18 -4.92 -6.22 7.63
N LEU A 19 -4.23 -6.19 6.48
CA LEU A 19 -2.77 -6.26 6.44
C LEU A 19 -2.11 -5.04 7.08
N ASP A 20 -2.66 -3.83 6.92
CA ASP A 20 -2.15 -2.63 7.57
C ASP A 20 -2.26 -2.74 9.11
N PHE A 21 -3.33 -3.33 9.63
CA PHE A 21 -3.47 -3.60 11.07
C PHE A 21 -2.45 -4.63 11.56
N ILE A 22 -2.20 -5.71 10.80
CA ILE A 22 -1.17 -6.70 11.15
C ILE A 22 0.23 -6.08 11.09
N ALA A 23 0.48 -5.22 10.10
CA ALA A 23 1.73 -4.50 9.93
C ALA A 23 1.99 -3.45 11.03
N LEU A 24 1.03 -3.22 11.93
CA LEU A 24 1.23 -2.40 13.12
C LEU A 24 2.19 -3.05 14.14
N LEU A 25 2.37 -4.37 14.09
CA LEU A 25 3.29 -5.11 14.95
C LEU A 25 4.73 -4.92 14.45
N PRO A 26 5.62 -4.22 15.18
CA PRO A 26 6.91 -3.74 14.68
C PRO A 26 7.94 -4.83 14.30
N TYR A 27 7.68 -6.10 14.62
CA TYR A 27 8.58 -7.22 14.31
C TYR A 27 7.95 -8.31 13.44
N VAL A 28 6.68 -8.64 13.69
CA VAL A 28 5.96 -9.69 12.96
C VAL A 28 5.28 -9.13 11.72
N GLY A 29 4.88 -7.86 11.78
CA GLY A 29 4.19 -7.14 10.73
C GLY A 29 4.93 -7.13 9.40
N PRO A 30 6.19 -6.67 9.34
CA PRO A 30 6.93 -6.59 8.07
C PRO A 30 7.16 -7.98 7.46
N VAL A 31 7.47 -8.99 8.27
CA VAL A 31 7.79 -10.34 7.79
C VAL A 31 6.59 -11.02 7.14
N ILE A 32 5.40 -10.83 7.70
CA ILE A 32 4.16 -11.44 7.18
C ILE A 32 3.52 -10.56 6.11
N ALA A 33 3.47 -9.24 6.32
CA ALA A 33 2.72 -8.34 5.46
C ALA A 33 3.42 -8.09 4.12
N VAL A 34 4.76 -7.95 4.08
CA VAL A 34 5.52 -7.70 2.84
C VAL A 34 5.22 -8.73 1.73
N PRO A 35 5.26 -10.05 1.98
CA PRO A 35 4.88 -11.03 0.95
C PRO A 35 3.36 -11.12 0.72
N LEU A 36 2.53 -10.79 1.71
CA LEU A 36 1.06 -10.87 1.58
C LEU A 36 0.45 -9.71 0.78
N TYR A 37 1.01 -8.50 0.83
CA TYR A 37 0.49 -7.37 0.04
C TYR A 37 0.42 -7.66 -1.47
N PRO A 38 1.50 -8.10 -2.13
CA PRO A 38 1.44 -8.36 -3.56
C PRO A 38 0.46 -9.48 -3.90
N LEU A 39 0.35 -10.50 -3.03
CA LEU A 39 -0.65 -11.56 -3.16
C LEU A 39 -2.07 -11.02 -3.03
N ALA A 40 -2.34 -10.14 -2.06
CA ALA A 40 -3.65 -9.51 -1.88
C ALA A 40 -4.06 -8.68 -3.11
N PHE A 41 -3.14 -7.92 -3.69
CA PHE A 41 -3.41 -7.17 -4.92
C PHE A 41 -3.63 -8.09 -6.13
N LEU A 42 -2.87 -9.17 -6.25
CA LEU A 42 -3.05 -10.16 -7.32
C LEU A 42 -4.42 -10.87 -7.18
N LEU A 43 -4.79 -11.27 -5.95
CA LEU A 43 -6.10 -11.84 -5.62
C LEU A 43 -7.24 -10.86 -5.92
N THR A 44 -7.04 -9.57 -5.69
CA THR A 44 -8.02 -8.53 -6.05
C THR A 44 -8.30 -8.52 -7.56
N GLY A 45 -7.25 -8.65 -8.38
CA GLY A 45 -7.36 -8.82 -9.83
C GLY A 45 -8.14 -10.08 -10.22
N LEU A 46 -7.81 -11.21 -9.61
CA LEU A 46 -8.49 -12.50 -9.80
C LEU A 46 -10.00 -12.42 -9.49
N VAL A 47 -10.35 -11.85 -8.33
CA VAL A 47 -11.73 -11.69 -7.85
C VAL A 47 -12.54 -10.81 -8.82
N THR A 48 -11.92 -9.77 -9.38
CA THR A 48 -12.57 -8.88 -10.38
C THR A 48 -13.09 -9.67 -11.59
N VAL A 49 -12.26 -10.57 -12.13
CA VAL A 49 -12.64 -11.38 -13.29
C VAL A 49 -13.60 -12.50 -12.89
N ARG A 50 -13.46 -13.07 -11.68
CA ARG A 50 -14.35 -14.15 -11.24
C ARG A 50 -15.79 -13.72 -11.01
N ILE A 51 -15.99 -12.51 -10.47
CA ILE A 51 -17.33 -11.93 -10.24
C ILE A 51 -17.96 -11.44 -11.54
N THR A 52 -17.16 -11.20 -12.58
CA THR A 52 -17.68 -10.78 -13.88
C THR A 52 -18.35 -11.96 -14.60
N SER A 53 -19.65 -11.81 -14.88
CA SER A 53 -20.48 -12.84 -15.49
C SER A 53 -20.08 -13.18 -16.93
N ASN A 54 -19.64 -12.17 -17.70
CA ASN A 54 -19.15 -12.37 -19.06
C ASN A 54 -17.71 -12.86 -19.06
N SER A 55 -17.24 -13.44 -20.16
CA SER A 55 -15.82 -13.78 -20.37
C SER A 55 -15.10 -12.58 -20.99
N PRO A 56 -14.53 -11.64 -20.19
CA PRO A 56 -13.88 -10.46 -20.75
C PRO A 56 -12.66 -10.84 -21.59
N SER A 57 -12.31 -9.97 -22.54
CA SER A 57 -11.00 -10.03 -23.17
C SER A 57 -9.88 -9.82 -22.16
N VAL A 58 -8.66 -10.27 -22.48
CA VAL A 58 -7.49 -10.10 -21.59
C VAL A 58 -7.25 -8.61 -21.29
N GLY A 59 -7.41 -7.74 -22.30
CA GLY A 59 -7.27 -6.29 -22.13
C GLY A 59 -8.36 -5.67 -21.26
N GLU A 60 -9.63 -6.05 -21.45
CA GLU A 60 -10.73 -5.56 -20.59
C GLU A 60 -10.61 -6.05 -19.15
N ALA A 61 -10.16 -7.30 -18.95
CA ALA A 61 -9.89 -7.85 -17.64
C ALA A 61 -8.74 -7.09 -16.96
N ALA A 62 -7.64 -6.84 -17.66
CA ALA A 62 -6.51 -6.07 -17.15
C ALA A 62 -6.93 -4.66 -16.72
N ALA A 63 -7.72 -3.96 -17.55
CA ALA A 63 -8.25 -2.64 -17.22
C ALA A 63 -9.20 -2.67 -16.01
N GLY A 64 -10.06 -3.69 -15.92
CA GLY A 64 -10.93 -3.89 -14.77
C GLY A 64 -10.15 -4.15 -13.48
N GLY A 65 -9.14 -5.02 -13.55
CA GLY A 65 -8.21 -5.32 -12.46
C GLY A 65 -7.41 -4.09 -12.03
N ALA A 66 -6.93 -3.28 -12.97
CA ALA A 66 -6.22 -2.02 -12.67
C ALA A 66 -7.10 -1.06 -11.85
N VAL A 67 -8.38 -0.91 -12.21
CA VAL A 67 -9.32 -0.05 -11.47
C VAL A 67 -9.62 -0.62 -10.07
N ALA A 68 -9.81 -1.93 -9.96
CA ALA A 68 -10.00 -2.58 -8.66
C ALA A 68 -8.75 -2.45 -7.77
N GLY A 69 -7.56 -2.64 -8.35
CA GLY A 69 -6.27 -2.45 -7.69
C GLY A 69 -6.04 -1.01 -7.24
N PHE A 70 -6.42 -0.02 -8.07
CA PHE A 70 -6.39 1.39 -7.69
C PHE A 70 -7.27 1.67 -6.47
N ILE A 71 -8.53 1.20 -6.47
CA ILE A 71 -9.45 1.38 -5.33
C ILE A 71 -8.86 0.72 -4.06
N ALA A 72 -8.38 -0.52 -4.19
CA ALA A 72 -7.76 -1.24 -3.08
C ALA A 72 -6.52 -0.50 -2.53
N ALA A 73 -5.67 0.01 -3.41
CA ALA A 73 -4.47 0.73 -3.04
C ALA A 73 -4.76 2.10 -2.42
N VAL A 74 -5.81 2.80 -2.85
CA VAL A 74 -6.24 4.05 -2.20
C VAL A 74 -6.75 3.77 -0.79
N ILE A 75 -7.58 2.74 -0.61
CA ILE A 75 -8.11 2.37 0.70
C ILE A 75 -6.99 1.92 1.64
N GLY A 76 -6.11 1.02 1.19
CA GLY A 76 -4.95 0.57 1.95
C GLY A 76 -3.93 1.67 2.21
N GLY A 77 -3.63 2.50 1.22
CA GLY A 77 -2.70 3.63 1.37
C GLY A 77 -3.19 4.65 2.39
N LEU A 78 -4.48 5.00 2.35
CA LEU A 78 -5.07 5.86 3.38
C LEU A 78 -5.01 5.21 4.76
N GLY A 79 -5.32 3.90 4.86
CA GLY A 79 -5.18 3.14 6.10
C GLY A 79 -3.76 3.19 6.66
N ALA A 80 -2.77 2.87 5.83
CA ALA A 80 -1.36 2.94 6.18
C ALA A 80 -0.93 4.36 6.60
N MET A 81 -1.39 5.41 5.91
CA MET A 81 -1.11 6.80 6.26
C MET A 81 -1.65 7.17 7.65
N PHE A 82 -2.86 6.73 8.00
CA PHE A 82 -3.43 6.97 9.35
C PHE A 82 -2.79 6.11 10.44
N LEU A 83 -2.35 4.90 10.11
CA LEU A 83 -1.71 4.00 11.06
C LEU A 83 -0.22 4.31 11.27
N TYR A 84 0.41 5.04 10.35
CA TYR A 84 1.84 5.34 10.41
C TYR A 84 2.25 6.16 11.65
N PRO A 85 1.56 7.25 12.05
CA PRO A 85 1.84 7.95 13.30
C PRO A 85 1.71 7.04 14.54
N ILE A 86 0.76 6.12 14.52
CA ILE A 86 0.55 5.15 15.61
C ILE A 86 1.74 4.18 15.68
N ARG A 87 2.21 3.67 14.53
CA ARG A 87 3.39 2.81 14.46
C ARG A 87 4.66 3.51 14.95
N LEU A 88 4.83 4.78 14.60
CA LEU A 88 5.95 5.60 15.08
C LEU A 88 5.95 5.77 16.60
N ASN A 89 4.78 6.03 17.18
CA ASN A 89 4.65 6.11 18.64
C ASN A 89 4.95 4.77 19.32
N ILE A 90 4.52 3.64 18.73
CA ILE A 90 4.80 2.30 19.27
C ILE A 90 6.29 1.93 19.14
N ALA A 91 6.96 2.38 18.07
CA ALA A 91 8.36 2.06 17.77
C ALA A 91 9.39 2.87 18.58
N GLY A 92 8.97 3.67 19.55
CA GLY A 92 9.86 4.50 20.37
C GLY A 92 10.03 5.94 19.87
N GLY A 93 9.10 6.43 19.04
CA GLY A 93 8.98 7.84 18.64
C GLY A 93 10.03 8.32 17.63
N PRO A 94 9.92 9.61 17.23
CA PRO A 94 10.86 10.22 16.28
C PRO A 94 12.30 10.32 16.83
N GLU A 95 12.47 10.30 18.16
CA GLU A 95 13.77 10.32 18.83
C GLU A 95 14.65 9.12 18.44
N SER A 96 14.02 7.97 18.19
CA SER A 96 14.72 6.76 17.74
C SER A 96 15.22 6.89 16.30
N LEU A 97 14.53 7.67 15.46
CA LEU A 97 14.96 7.98 14.09
C LEU A 97 16.06 9.03 14.05
N VAL A 98 16.05 9.99 14.97
CA VAL A 98 17.14 10.99 15.07
C VAL A 98 18.48 10.32 15.39
N LYS A 99 18.47 9.23 16.18
CA LYS A 99 19.69 8.45 16.47
C LYS A 99 20.30 7.76 15.26
N LEU A 100 19.53 7.55 14.18
CA LEU A 100 20.01 6.98 12.92
C LEU A 100 20.63 8.04 11.99
N MET A 101 20.46 9.34 12.29
CA MET A 101 20.98 10.43 11.48
C MET A 101 22.44 10.72 11.84
N SER A 102 23.29 11.05 10.85
CA SER A 102 24.68 11.40 11.14
C SER A 102 24.75 12.69 11.97
N PRO A 103 25.65 12.78 12.95
CA PRO A 103 25.76 13.96 13.82
C PRO A 103 26.11 15.23 13.04
N GLU A 104 26.83 15.09 11.93
CA GLU A 104 27.19 16.18 11.00
C GLU A 104 25.94 16.81 10.36
N THR A 105 24.94 16.00 9.99
CA THR A 105 23.70 16.49 9.39
C THR A 105 22.91 17.27 10.44
N ILE A 106 22.82 16.75 11.66
CA ILE A 106 22.12 17.40 12.78
C ILE A 106 22.71 18.78 13.09
N GLN A 107 24.04 18.90 13.13
CA GLN A 107 24.70 20.20 13.37
C GLN A 107 24.37 21.21 12.27
N SER A 108 24.39 20.79 11.00
CA SER A 108 24.05 21.66 9.87
C SER A 108 22.59 22.15 9.88
N LEU A 109 21.67 21.38 10.46
CA LEU A 109 20.26 21.76 10.62
C LEU A 109 20.07 22.73 11.79
N ILE A 110 20.75 22.49 12.90
CA ILE A 110 20.74 23.36 14.08
C ILE A 110 21.33 24.73 13.75
N GLU A 111 22.42 24.78 12.98
CA GLU A 111 23.03 26.04 12.50
C GLU A 111 22.08 26.87 11.63
N ARG A 112 21.14 26.21 10.94
CA ARG A 112 20.09 26.86 10.15
C ARG A 112 18.84 27.22 10.98
N GLY A 113 18.86 26.97 12.28
CA GLY A 113 17.73 27.19 13.19
C GLY A 113 16.55 26.24 12.96
N ILE A 114 16.77 25.12 12.29
CA ILE A 114 15.75 24.11 12.03
C ILE A 114 15.83 23.06 13.13
N ASP A 115 14.74 22.84 13.86
CA ASP A 115 14.65 21.75 14.84
C ASP A 115 14.63 20.40 14.09
N PRO A 116 15.66 19.55 14.25
CA PRO A 116 15.73 18.25 13.59
C PRO A 116 14.62 17.30 14.01
N VAL A 117 14.05 17.48 15.21
CA VAL A 117 12.92 16.64 15.68
C VAL A 117 11.66 16.99 14.91
N ALA A 118 11.34 18.28 14.76
CA ALA A 118 10.20 18.73 13.97
C ALA A 118 10.35 18.38 12.48
N LEU A 119 11.57 18.47 11.94
CA LEU A 119 11.83 18.08 10.56
C LEU A 119 11.60 16.58 10.36
N MET A 120 12.08 15.73 11.28
CA MET A 120 11.88 14.28 11.19
C MET A 120 10.45 13.85 11.44
N ASP A 121 9.67 14.60 12.22
CA ASP A 121 8.24 14.34 12.37
C ASP A 121 7.47 14.66 11.07
N ILE A 122 7.83 15.76 10.40
CA ILE A 122 7.24 16.14 9.10
C ILE A 122 7.68 15.19 7.98
N PHE A 123 8.99 14.95 7.83
CA PHE A 123 9.53 14.06 6.80
C PHE A 123 9.20 12.60 7.08
N GLY A 124 9.25 12.19 8.34
CA GLY A 124 8.86 10.87 8.79
C GLY A 124 7.39 10.65 8.55
N GLY A 125 6.51 11.49 9.12
CA GLY A 125 5.06 11.32 9.02
C GLY A 125 4.53 11.48 7.60
N VAL A 126 4.77 12.63 6.97
CA VAL A 126 4.18 12.98 5.67
C VAL A 126 5.00 12.41 4.51
N GLY A 127 6.33 12.48 4.60
CA GLY A 127 7.23 12.03 3.53
C GLY A 127 7.19 10.51 3.31
N LEU A 128 7.36 9.72 4.38
CA LEU A 128 7.24 8.26 4.27
C LEU A 128 5.80 7.82 4.00
N GLY A 129 4.80 8.55 4.51
CA GLY A 129 3.40 8.33 4.17
C GLY A 129 3.13 8.46 2.67
N MET A 130 3.56 9.57 2.04
CA MET A 130 3.42 9.78 0.60
C MET A 130 4.18 8.72 -0.22
N PHE A 131 5.39 8.37 0.19
CA PHE A 131 6.18 7.34 -0.50
C PHE A 131 5.53 5.96 -0.43
N CYS A 132 5.01 5.59 0.75
CA CYS A 132 4.29 4.33 0.96
C CYS A 132 3.02 4.27 0.11
N CYS A 133 2.21 5.32 0.12
CA CYS A 133 1.00 5.42 -0.71
C CYS A 133 1.33 5.31 -2.20
N ALA A 134 2.39 5.98 -2.68
CA ALA A 134 2.79 5.93 -4.09
C ALA A 134 3.27 4.53 -4.51
N MET A 135 4.09 3.88 -3.67
CA MET A 135 4.51 2.49 -3.84
C MET A 135 3.29 1.55 -3.89
N GLN A 136 2.35 1.71 -2.97
CA GLN A 136 1.17 0.85 -2.86
C GLN A 136 0.20 1.06 -4.03
N LEU A 137 0.06 2.31 -4.52
CA LEU A 137 -0.71 2.64 -5.73
C LEU A 137 -0.13 1.97 -6.97
N THR A 138 1.16 2.19 -7.22
CA THR A 138 1.83 1.66 -8.41
C THR A 138 1.85 0.13 -8.41
N THR A 139 2.21 -0.49 -7.29
CA THR A 139 2.22 -1.95 -7.16
C THR A 139 0.81 -2.53 -7.21
N GLY A 140 -0.17 -1.92 -6.54
CA GLY A 140 -1.55 -2.37 -6.52
C GLY A 140 -2.22 -2.35 -7.89
N ILE A 141 -2.02 -1.29 -8.68
CA ILE A 141 -2.51 -1.22 -10.06
C ILE A 141 -1.88 -2.33 -10.91
N MET A 142 -0.55 -2.45 -10.88
CA MET A 142 0.17 -3.39 -11.75
C MET A 142 -0.16 -4.84 -11.43
N LEU A 143 -0.17 -5.21 -10.15
CA LEU A 143 -0.41 -6.59 -9.70
C LEU A 143 -1.87 -7.01 -9.89
N ALA A 144 -2.82 -6.11 -9.62
CA ALA A 144 -4.23 -6.42 -9.86
C ALA A 144 -4.55 -6.51 -11.36
N ALA A 145 -3.95 -5.65 -12.19
CA ALA A 145 -4.06 -5.76 -13.64
C ALA A 145 -3.48 -7.08 -14.15
N LEU A 146 -2.30 -7.48 -13.66
CA LEU A 146 -1.65 -8.74 -14.02
C LEU A 146 -2.49 -9.95 -13.58
N GLY A 147 -2.97 -9.98 -12.33
CA GLY A 147 -3.80 -11.07 -11.81
C GLY A 147 -5.10 -11.24 -12.59
N ALA A 148 -5.73 -10.14 -12.98
CA ALA A 148 -6.92 -10.16 -13.84
C ALA A 148 -6.61 -10.66 -15.26
N ALA A 149 -5.50 -10.19 -15.86
CA ALA A 149 -5.07 -10.62 -17.19
C ALA A 149 -4.76 -12.12 -17.25
N LEU A 150 -4.00 -12.64 -16.27
CA LEU A 150 -3.63 -14.05 -16.17
C LEU A 150 -4.87 -14.94 -16.03
N TYR A 151 -5.81 -14.57 -15.17
CA TYR A 151 -7.03 -15.36 -14.98
C TYR A 151 -7.94 -15.34 -16.20
N ALA A 152 -8.06 -14.20 -16.88
CA ALA A 152 -8.80 -14.11 -18.13
C ALA A 152 -8.16 -14.93 -19.25
N ALA A 153 -6.83 -14.99 -19.31
CA ALA A 153 -6.10 -15.85 -20.25
C ALA A 153 -6.35 -17.34 -19.95
N TYR A 154 -6.25 -17.74 -18.69
CA TYR A 154 -6.48 -19.12 -18.25
C TYR A 154 -7.93 -19.59 -18.48
N ARG A 155 -8.92 -18.70 -18.34
CA ARG A 155 -10.33 -19.06 -18.59
C ARG A 155 -10.65 -19.27 -20.08
N LYS A 156 -9.77 -18.85 -20.99
CA LYS A 156 -9.97 -18.97 -22.45
C LYS A 156 -9.30 -20.20 -23.06
N THR A 157 -8.34 -20.79 -22.36
CA THR A 157 -7.75 -22.11 -22.67
C THR A 157 -8.65 -23.21 -22.16
#